data_AF-A0A2P5DBJ7-F1
#
_entry.id   AF-A0A2P5DBJ7-F1
#
_cell.length_a   1.000
_cell.length_b   1.000
_cell.length_c   1.000
_cell.angle_alpha   90.00
_cell.angle_beta   90.00
_cell.angle_gamma   90.00
#
_symmetry.space_group_name_H-M   'P 1'
#
loop_
_entity.id
_entity.type
_entity.pdbx_description
1 polymer ?
#
loop_
_entity_poly.entity_id
_entity_poly.type
_entity_poly.pdbx_seq_one_letter_code
_entity_poly.pdbx_strand_id
1 'polypeptide(L)'
;MPEHVVFDTNLAEYVLQVLQTLLIKTVPWIQVSRSRSLLLMVKPAVFLAAIGAGALLHLILLAFNILAIKSISALSGNGQSVFAKEENSSAFVLVASQKTLPVLVAVVEKLGGAFGESGLLVLPCVAAHLNQIILDSFLVNFWLRKENSDKLKAS
;
A
#
# COMPACT_ATOMS: atom_id res chain seq x y z
N MET A 1 -35.63 -4.88 -12.44
CA MET A 1 -35.31 -5.23 -11.04
C MET A 1 -36.03 -4.22 -10.16
N PRO A 2 -36.76 -4.61 -9.11
CA PRO A 2 -37.63 -3.68 -8.39
C PRO A 2 -36.83 -2.74 -7.48
N GLU A 3 -37.24 -1.48 -7.36
CA GLU A 3 -36.49 -0.39 -6.71
C GLU A 3 -36.13 -0.66 -5.23
N HIS A 4 -36.95 -1.44 -4.52
CA HIS A 4 -36.68 -1.82 -3.13
C HIS A 4 -35.44 -2.73 -3.01
N VAL A 5 -35.22 -3.65 -3.95
CA VAL A 5 -34.03 -4.52 -3.95
C VAL A 5 -32.76 -3.72 -4.23
N VAL A 6 -32.85 -2.69 -5.09
CA VAL A 6 -31.73 -1.80 -5.43
C VAL A 6 -31.35 -0.91 -4.23
N PHE A 7 -32.33 -0.45 -3.46
CA PHE A 7 -32.08 0.34 -2.25
C PHE A 7 -31.40 -0.50 -1.14
N ASP A 8 -31.87 -1.72 -0.91
CA ASP A 8 -31.28 -2.63 0.08
C ASP A 8 -29.85 -3.04 -0.27
N THR A 9 -29.54 -3.26 -1.56
CA THR A 9 -28.17 -3.54 -1.99
C THR A 9 -27.24 -2.35 -1.80
N ASN A 10 -27.69 -1.12 -2.12
CA ASN A 10 -26.88 0.09 -1.95
C ASN A 10 -26.61 0.39 -0.46
N LEU A 11 -27.60 0.15 0.41
CA LEU A 11 -27.43 0.31 1.86
C LEU A 11 -26.47 -0.74 2.42
N ALA A 12 -26.59 -2.01 2.00
CA ALA A 12 -25.70 -3.08 2.43
C ALA A 12 -24.25 -2.83 1.99
N GLU A 13 -24.04 -2.39 0.74
CA GLU A 13 -22.72 -2.01 0.22
C GLU A 13 -22.13 -0.83 0.99
N TYR A 14 -22.92 0.20 1.28
CA TYR A 14 -22.47 1.35 2.07
C TYR A 14 -22.07 0.95 3.49
N VAL A 15 -22.89 0.13 4.16
CA VAL A 15 -22.59 -0.39 5.50
C VAL A 15 -21.30 -1.22 5.47
N LEU A 16 -21.13 -2.08 4.47
CA LEU A 16 -19.91 -2.89 4.31
C LEU A 16 -18.66 -2.02 4.09
N GLN A 17 -18.75 -0.96 3.27
CA GLN A 17 -17.65 -0.03 3.05
C GLN A 17 -17.27 0.72 4.33
N VAL A 18 -18.24 1.21 5.09
CA VAL A 18 -18.02 1.89 6.36
C VAL A 18 -17.37 0.95 7.37
N LEU A 19 -17.91 -0.27 7.52
CA LEU A 19 -17.36 -1.29 8.42
C LEU A 19 -15.93 -1.66 8.03
N GLN A 20 -15.64 -1.92 6.75
CA GLN A 20 -14.30 -2.22 6.27
C GLN A 20 -13.32 -1.08 6.56
N THR A 21 -13.76 0.16 6.32
CA THR A 21 -12.95 1.36 6.60
C THR A 21 -12.63 1.49 8.09
N LEU A 22 -13.60 1.23 8.96
CA LEU A 22 -13.40 1.25 10.41
C LEU A 22 -12.43 0.14 10.86
N LEU A 23 -12.60 -1.08 10.35
CA LEU A 23 -11.74 -2.22 10.66
C LEU A 23 -10.29 -1.97 10.21
N ILE A 24 -10.07 -1.48 8.99
CA ILE A 24 -8.73 -1.17 8.49
C ILE A 24 -8.04 -0.10 9.34
N LYS A 25 -8.78 0.92 9.79
CA LYS A 25 -8.23 1.96 10.68
C LYS A 25 -7.82 1.41 12.06
N THR A 26 -8.47 0.36 12.55
CA THR A 26 -8.07 -0.26 13.83
C THR A 26 -6.76 -1.04 13.76
N VAL A 27 -6.37 -1.55 12.59
CA VAL A 27 -5.15 -2.36 12.44
C VAL A 27 -3.89 -1.57 12.84
N PRO A 28 -3.60 -0.36 12.32
CA PRO A 28 -2.49 0.45 12.80
C PRO A 28 -2.54 0.73 14.31
N TRP A 29 -3.73 0.97 14.87
CA TRP A 29 -3.90 1.30 16.29
C TRP A 29 -3.62 0.11 17.22
N ILE A 30 -4.07 -1.10 16.85
CA ILE A 30 -3.77 -2.34 17.58
C ILE A 30 -2.26 -2.59 17.60
N GLN A 31 -1.60 -2.37 16.46
CA GLN A 31 -0.17 -2.62 16.34
C GLN A 31 0.66 -1.62 17.14
N VAL A 32 0.33 -0.33 17.09
CA VAL A 32 0.98 0.69 17.94
C VAL A 32 0.74 0.40 19.43
N SER A 33 -0.47 -0.02 19.80
CA SER A 33 -0.82 -0.30 21.20
C SER A 33 -0.05 -1.49 21.78
N ARG A 34 0.10 -2.58 21.00
CA ARG A 34 0.86 -3.78 21.41
C ARG A 34 2.36 -3.50 21.59
N SER A 35 2.89 -2.53 20.86
CA SER A 35 4.32 -2.23 20.85
C SER A 35 4.72 -1.05 21.76
N ARG A 36 3.80 -0.52 22.57
CA ARG A 36 4.01 0.72 23.36
C ARG A 36 5.16 0.63 24.36
N SER A 37 5.31 -0.47 25.08
CA SER A 37 6.43 -0.66 26.02
C SER A 37 7.77 -0.77 25.29
N LEU A 38 7.77 -1.40 24.11
CA LEU A 38 8.96 -1.62 23.28
C LEU A 38 9.38 -0.37 22.50
N LEU A 39 8.44 0.51 22.13
CA LEU A 39 8.71 1.82 21.55
C LEU A 39 9.71 2.63 22.38
N LEU A 40 9.60 2.55 23.71
CA LEU A 40 10.46 3.27 24.65
C LEU A 40 11.83 2.61 24.86
N MET A 41 12.00 1.37 24.38
CA MET A 41 13.23 0.59 24.51
C MET A 41 14.09 0.57 23.23
N VAL A 42 13.50 0.90 22.07
CA VAL A 42 14.23 0.93 20.79
C VAL A 42 15.01 2.23 20.65
N LYS A 43 16.30 2.12 20.27
CA LYS A 43 17.12 3.28 19.90
C LYS A 43 16.50 4.01 18.69
N PRO A 44 16.16 5.30 18.79
CA PRO A 44 15.50 6.04 17.70
C PRO A 44 16.22 5.98 16.36
N ALA A 45 17.55 5.95 16.37
CA ALA A 45 18.37 5.85 15.15
C ALA A 45 18.14 4.53 14.39
N VAL A 46 18.05 3.40 15.11
CA VAL A 46 17.82 2.08 14.51
C VAL A 46 16.39 1.99 13.96
N PHE A 47 15.44 2.57 14.71
CA PHE A 47 14.05 2.68 14.28
C PHE A 47 13.91 3.47 12.97
N LEU A 48 14.56 4.63 12.88
CA LEU A 48 14.53 5.47 11.68
C LEU A 48 15.23 4.80 10.50
N ALA A 49 16.35 4.11 10.74
CA ALA A 49 17.03 3.34 9.71
C ALA A 49 16.14 2.22 9.15
N ALA A 50 15.37 1.54 10.00
CA ALA A 50 14.43 0.50 9.57
C ALA A 50 13.27 1.08 8.74
N ILE A 51 12.74 2.24 9.11
CA ILE A 51 11.75 2.97 8.27
C ILE A 51 12.36 3.33 6.92
N GLY A 52 13.58 3.89 6.91
CA GLY A 52 14.29 4.26 5.70
C GLY A 52 14.56 3.07 4.78
N ALA A 53 14.96 1.93 5.34
CA ALA A 53 15.14 0.68 4.60
C ALA A 53 13.81 0.19 4.00
N GLY A 54 12.70 0.28 4.75
CA GLY A 54 11.37 -0.05 4.25
C GLY A 54 10.93 0.86 3.08
N ALA A 55 11.16 2.16 3.20
CA ALA A 55 10.90 3.13 2.13
C ALA A 55 11.77 2.86 0.89
N LEU A 56 13.05 2.58 1.08
CA LEU A 56 13.96 2.24 -0.02
C LEU A 56 13.52 0.96 -0.75
N LEU A 57 13.17 -0.10 -0.01
CA LEU A 57 12.65 -1.32 -0.61
C LEU A 57 11.36 -1.08 -1.40
N HIS A 58 10.48 -0.21 -0.90
CA HIS A 58 9.28 0.20 -1.62
C HIS A 58 9.60 0.89 -2.95
N LEU A 59 10.54 1.85 -2.96
CA LEU A 59 10.96 2.53 -4.19
C LEU A 59 11.57 1.55 -5.21
N ILE A 60 12.35 0.56 -4.74
CA ILE A 60 12.92 -0.48 -5.61
C ILE A 60 11.81 -1.30 -6.27
N LEU A 61 10.82 -1.77 -5.49
CA LEU A 61 9.69 -2.55 -6.01
C LEU A 61 8.86 -1.73 -7.01
N LEU A 62 8.62 -0.45 -6.70
CA LEU A 62 7.90 0.46 -7.58
C LEU A 62 8.63 0.61 -8.93
N ALA A 63 9.93 0.89 -8.90
CA ALA A 63 10.75 1.04 -10.10
C ALA A 63 10.80 -0.26 -10.92
N PHE A 64 10.94 -1.40 -10.25
CA PHE A 64 10.92 -2.72 -10.88
C PHE A 64 9.59 -2.98 -11.59
N ASN A 65 8.45 -2.74 -10.93
CA ASN A 65 7.13 -2.97 -11.51
C ASN A 65 6.85 -2.03 -12.71
N ILE A 66 7.27 -0.77 -12.63
CA ILE A 66 7.20 0.17 -13.77
C ILE A 66 8.00 -0.35 -14.96
N LEU A 67 9.23 -0.82 -14.72
CA LEU A 67 10.09 -1.35 -15.78
C LEU A 67 9.53 -2.65 -16.38
N ALA A 68 8.95 -3.51 -15.54
CA ALA A 68 8.32 -4.75 -15.97
C ALA A 68 7.14 -4.48 -16.90
N ILE A 69 6.23 -3.56 -16.54
CA ILE A 69 5.14 -3.16 -17.44
C ILE A 69 5.71 -2.61 -18.75
N LYS A 70 6.65 -1.66 -18.69
CA LYS A 70 7.24 -1.08 -19.92
C LYS A 70 7.83 -2.13 -20.84
N SER A 71 8.54 -3.11 -20.28
CA SER A 71 9.14 -4.22 -21.03
C SER A 71 8.07 -5.11 -21.67
N ILE A 72 7.01 -5.47 -20.93
CA ILE A 72 5.90 -6.29 -21.44
C ILE A 72 5.14 -5.54 -22.54
N SER A 73 4.84 -4.26 -22.35
CA SER A 73 4.14 -3.44 -23.34
C SER A 73 4.96 -3.25 -24.63
N ALA A 74 6.29 -3.12 -24.52
CA ALA A 74 7.18 -3.04 -25.68
C ALA A 74 7.18 -4.34 -26.50
N LEU A 75 7.14 -5.50 -25.84
CA LEU A 75 7.11 -6.81 -26.50
C LEU A 75 5.73 -7.16 -27.09
N SER A 76 4.64 -6.67 -26.49
CA SER A 76 3.26 -7.03 -26.85
C SER A 76 2.72 -6.31 -28.10
N GLY A 77 3.50 -5.41 -28.72
CA GLY A 77 3.01 -4.54 -29.78
C GLY A 77 2.13 -3.43 -29.20
N ASN A 78 2.64 -2.21 -29.24
CA ASN A 78 2.24 -0.99 -28.51
C ASN A 78 0.73 -0.61 -28.46
N GLY A 79 -0.16 -1.32 -29.16
CA GLY A 79 -1.60 -1.04 -29.27
C GLY A 79 -2.56 -2.10 -28.72
N GLN A 80 -2.10 -3.28 -28.29
CA GLN A 80 -2.99 -4.36 -27.81
C GLN A 80 -2.80 -4.77 -26.34
N SER A 81 -1.85 -4.18 -25.61
CA SER A 81 -1.62 -4.56 -24.20
C SER A 81 -2.70 -3.98 -23.28
N VAL A 82 -3.17 -4.77 -22.31
CA VAL A 82 -4.11 -4.31 -21.25
C VAL A 82 -3.55 -3.13 -20.44
N PHE A 83 -2.22 -2.97 -20.46
CA PHE A 83 -1.47 -1.88 -19.83
C PHE A 83 -1.29 -0.64 -20.71
N ALA A 84 -1.86 -0.61 -21.92
CA ALA A 84 -1.84 0.58 -22.78
C ALA A 84 -2.63 1.75 -22.17
N LYS A 85 -3.60 1.43 -21.29
CA LYS A 85 -4.29 2.42 -20.45
C LYS A 85 -3.43 2.77 -19.24
N GLU A 86 -3.15 4.05 -19.05
CA GLU A 86 -2.32 4.57 -17.96
C GLU A 86 -2.92 4.23 -16.58
N GLU A 87 -4.24 4.18 -16.47
CA GLU A 87 -4.95 3.87 -15.22
C GLU A 87 -4.73 2.41 -14.81
N ASN A 88 -4.80 1.48 -15.77
CA ASN A 88 -4.60 0.05 -15.52
C ASN A 88 -3.16 -0.25 -15.12
N SER A 89 -2.18 0.37 -15.80
CA SER A 89 -0.77 0.20 -15.48
C SER A 89 -0.39 0.84 -14.15
N SER A 90 -0.92 2.02 -13.84
CA SER A 90 -0.71 2.69 -12.54
C SER A 90 -1.32 1.88 -11.39
N ALA A 91 -2.54 1.37 -11.55
CA ALA A 91 -3.17 0.50 -10.56
C ALA A 91 -2.35 -0.77 -10.32
N PHE A 92 -1.89 -1.43 -11.39
CA PHE A 92 -1.05 -2.62 -11.27
C PHE A 92 0.28 -2.31 -10.56
N VAL A 93 0.97 -1.23 -10.95
CA VAL A 93 2.25 -0.82 -10.34
C VAL A 93 2.08 -0.57 -8.84
N LEU A 94 1.01 0.13 -8.45
CA LEU A 94 0.74 0.40 -7.04
C LEU A 94 0.45 -0.90 -6.28
N VAL A 95 -0.48 -1.72 -6.77
CA VAL A 95 -0.91 -2.97 -6.11
C VAL A 95 0.24 -3.97 -6.03
N ALA A 96 1.01 -4.16 -7.09
CA ALA A 96 2.15 -5.08 -7.13
C ALA A 96 3.32 -4.65 -6.22
N SER A 97 3.36 -3.38 -5.81
CA SER A 97 4.38 -2.84 -4.90
C SER A 97 3.93 -2.85 -3.43
N GLN A 98 2.65 -3.18 -3.17
CA GLN A 98 2.12 -3.22 -1.81
C GLN A 98 2.66 -4.39 -1.01
N LYS A 99 3.07 -4.10 0.22
CA LYS A 99 3.44 -5.10 1.23
C LYS A 99 2.23 -5.27 2.15
N THR A 100 2.06 -6.44 2.75
CA THR A 100 0.88 -6.69 3.59
C THR A 100 1.28 -6.84 5.05
N LEU A 101 0.97 -5.82 5.86
CA LEU A 101 1.22 -5.84 7.30
C LEU A 101 0.61 -7.08 8.01
N PRO A 102 -0.62 -7.53 7.70
CA PRO A 102 -1.20 -8.70 8.36
C PRO A 102 -0.42 -10.00 8.10
N VAL A 103 0.08 -10.19 6.87
CA VAL A 103 0.87 -11.38 6.52
C VAL A 103 2.21 -11.36 7.26
N LEU A 104 2.87 -10.21 7.32
CA LEU A 104 4.10 -10.06 8.09
C LEU A 104 3.90 -10.39 9.57
N VAL A 105 2.85 -9.84 10.20
CA VAL A 105 2.55 -10.09 11.62
C VAL A 105 2.32 -11.59 11.86
N ALA A 106 1.53 -12.24 11.00
CA ALA A 106 1.30 -13.68 11.08
C ALA A 106 2.60 -14.49 10.95
N VAL A 107 3.49 -14.11 10.01
CA VAL A 107 4.78 -14.78 9.81
C VAL A 107 5.69 -14.59 11.03
N VAL A 108 5.82 -13.37 11.57
CA VAL A 108 6.65 -13.08 12.74
C VAL A 108 6.13 -13.82 13.99
N GLU A 109 4.81 -13.84 14.19
CA GLU A 109 4.18 -14.60 15.29
C GLU A 109 4.46 -16.12 15.14
N LYS A 110 4.41 -16.66 13.92
CA LYS A 110 4.72 -18.08 13.65
C LYS A 110 6.20 -18.42 13.81
N LEU A 111 7.10 -17.47 13.62
CA LEU A 111 8.53 -17.65 13.81
C LEU A 111 8.96 -17.64 15.29
N GLY A 112 8.02 -17.51 16.23
CA GLY A 112 8.22 -17.89 17.63
C GLY A 112 9.36 -17.18 18.35
N GLY A 113 9.64 -15.91 18.01
CA GLY A 113 10.70 -15.14 18.64
C GLY A 113 12.12 -15.48 18.18
N ALA A 114 12.29 -16.30 17.13
CA ALA A 114 13.60 -16.61 16.55
C ALA A 114 14.39 -15.37 16.09
N PHE A 115 13.67 -14.26 15.83
CA PHE A 115 14.23 -12.97 15.44
C PHE A 115 14.18 -11.92 16.57
N GLY A 116 13.88 -12.32 17.80
CA GLY A 116 13.65 -11.45 18.95
C GLY A 116 12.16 -11.26 19.28
N GLU A 117 11.86 -10.39 20.24
CA GLU A 117 10.49 -10.13 20.68
C GLU A 117 9.63 -9.58 19.53
N SER A 118 8.53 -10.26 19.19
CA SER A 118 7.71 -9.96 18.01
C SER A 118 7.29 -8.49 17.91
N GLY A 119 7.05 -7.83 19.05
CA GLY A 119 6.69 -6.41 19.09
C GLY A 119 7.81 -5.46 18.66
N LEU A 120 9.08 -5.87 18.78
CA LEU A 120 10.26 -5.10 18.37
C LEU A 120 10.45 -5.13 16.84
N LEU A 121 9.99 -6.20 16.20
CA LEU A 121 10.05 -6.40 14.75
C LEU A 121 8.86 -5.77 14.03
N VAL A 122 7.66 -5.89 14.62
CA VAL A 122 6.42 -5.41 13.99
C VAL A 122 6.33 -3.88 13.96
N LEU A 123 6.85 -3.22 14.99
CA LEU A 123 6.71 -1.78 15.16
C LEU A 123 7.40 -0.92 14.06
N PRO A 124 8.69 -1.16 13.71
CA PRO A 124 9.29 -0.50 12.55
C PRO A 124 8.54 -0.79 11.24
N CYS A 125 7.98 -1.98 11.11
CA CYS A 125 7.22 -2.36 9.93
C CYS A 125 5.89 -1.61 9.81
N VAL A 126 5.18 -1.38 10.91
CA VAL A 126 3.99 -0.51 10.93
C VAL A 126 4.35 0.91 10.48
N ALA A 127 5.42 1.47 11.05
CA ALA A 127 5.86 2.82 10.71
C ALA A 127 6.33 2.93 9.24
N ALA A 128 7.07 1.93 8.75
CA ALA A 128 7.43 1.84 7.34
C ALA A 128 6.21 1.74 6.42
N HIS A 129 5.17 1.01 6.84
CA HIS A 129 3.95 0.86 6.06
C HIS A 129 3.11 2.15 6.02
N LEU A 130 3.05 2.89 7.12
CA LEU A 130 2.45 4.24 7.13
C LEU A 130 3.24 5.21 6.24
N ASN A 131 4.56 5.17 6.28
CA ASN A 131 5.41 5.97 5.39
C ASN A 131 5.16 5.62 3.92
N GLN A 132 5.03 4.33 3.61
CA GLN A 132 4.67 3.84 2.28
C GLN A 132 3.31 4.38 1.79
N ILE A 133 2.25 4.37 2.62
CA ILE A 133 0.94 4.95 2.26
C ILE A 133 1.06 6.45 1.93
N ILE A 134 1.86 7.19 2.69
CA ILE A 134 2.10 8.61 2.45
C ILE A 134 2.82 8.81 1.11
N LEU A 135 3.87 8.04 0.84
CA LEU A 135 4.62 8.08 -0.43
C LEU A 135 3.72 7.76 -1.64
N ASP A 136 2.89 6.72 -1.54
CA ASP A 136 1.96 6.33 -2.60
C ASP A 136 0.94 7.45 -2.86
N SER A 137 0.46 8.11 -1.80
CA SER A 137 -0.47 9.24 -1.92
C SER A 137 0.18 10.42 -2.67
N PHE A 138 1.45 10.72 -2.40
CA PHE A 138 2.19 11.74 -3.14
C PHE A 138 2.40 11.35 -4.61
N LEU A 139 2.74 10.10 -4.88
CA LEU A 139 2.95 9.58 -6.23
C LEU A 139 1.67 9.67 -7.07
N VAL A 140 0.54 9.19 -6.55
CA VAL A 140 -0.76 9.27 -7.21
C VAL A 140 -1.14 10.72 -7.49
N ASN A 141 -0.97 11.62 -6.51
CA ASN A 141 -1.23 13.05 -6.70
C ASN A 141 -0.33 13.68 -7.78
N PHE A 142 0.93 13.23 -7.88
CA PHE A 142 1.84 13.69 -8.92
C PHE A 142 1.40 13.22 -10.31
N TRP A 143 1.03 11.94 -10.47
CA TRP A 143 0.52 11.41 -11.74
C TRP A 143 -0.76 12.12 -12.19
N LEU A 144 -1.72 12.34 -11.28
CA LEU A 144 -2.96 13.09 -11.59
C LEU A 144 -2.68 14.52 -12.08
N ARG A 145 -1.72 15.21 -11.46
CA ARG A 145 -1.31 16.56 -11.89
C ARG A 145 -0.67 16.55 -13.28
N LYS A 146 0.16 15.56 -13.56
CA LYS A 146 0.80 15.38 -14.87
C LYS A 146 -0.25 15.14 -15.95
N GLU A 147 -1.17 14.20 -15.74
CA GLU A 147 -2.24 13.86 -16.67
C GLU A 147 -3.11 15.09 -17.00
N ASN A 148 -3.51 15.87 -15.99
CA ASN A 148 -4.26 17.10 -16.18
C ASN A 148 -3.48 18.15 -16.98
N SER A 149 -2.18 18.29 -16.73
CA SER A 149 -1.33 19.21 -17.50
C SER A 149 -1.18 18.78 -18.96
N ASP A 150 -1.12 17.48 -19.23
CA ASP A 150 -0.96 16.95 -20.59
C ASP A 150 -2.27 17.12 -21.38
N LYS A 151 -3.45 16.93 -20.74
CA LYS A 151 -4.77 17.24 -21.32
C LYS A 151 -4.93 18.71 -21.69
N LEU A 152 -4.49 19.64 -20.83
CA LEU A 152 -4.55 21.08 -21.08
C LEU A 152 -3.69 21.53 -22.27
N LYS A 153 -2.58 20.84 -22.54
CA LYS A 153 -1.69 21.15 -23.68
C LYS A 153 -2.19 20.58 -25.01
N ALA A 154 -3.10 19.61 -24.97
CA ALA A 154 -3.67 18.95 -26.14
C ALA A 154 -5.01 19.56 -26.60
N SER A 155 -5.55 20.52 -25.86
CA SER A 155 -6.75 21.32 -26.18
C SER A 155 -6.40 22.67 -26.78
#